data_AF-A0A7L5Y9A8-F1
#
_entry.id   AF-A0A7L5Y9A8-F1
#
_cell.length_a   1.000
_cell.length_b   1.000
_cell.length_c   1.000
_cell.angle_alpha   90.00
_cell.angle_beta   90.00
_cell.angle_gamma   90.00
#
_symmetry.space_group_name_H-M   'P 1'
#
loop_
_entity.id
_entity.type
_entity.pdbx_description
1 polymer ?
#
loop_
_entity_poly.entity_id
_entity_poly.type
_entity_poly.pdbx_seq_one_letter_code
_entity_poly.pdbx_strand_id
1 'polypeptide(L)'
;MVIDDRQTLTLDAGEAGSTPEAARAWLDAQFIALECEPLRASGKVLLADKVLAVAQAAGPERWSDATWSRGFAAAATAALGQPLVTVDLRTSTLAY
;
A
#
# COMPACT_ATOMS: atom_id res chain seq x y z
N MET A 1 -2.44 12.63 -11.71
CA MET A 1 -2.50 11.19 -11.43
C MET A 1 -3.21 10.55 -12.62
N VAL A 2 -2.45 9.92 -13.52
CA VAL A 2 -2.99 9.24 -14.71
C VAL A 2 -3.23 7.79 -14.30
N ILE A 3 -4.49 7.41 -14.14
CA ILE A 3 -4.90 6.00 -14.00
C ILE A 3 -4.92 5.43 -15.42
N ASP A 4 -3.81 4.86 -15.88
CA ASP A 4 -3.73 4.14 -17.16
C ASP A 4 -4.20 2.68 -16.96
N ASP A 5 -4.70 2.05 -18.01
CA ASP A 5 -5.17 0.64 -18.07
C ASP A 5 -4.15 -0.37 -17.49
N ARG A 6 -2.88 0.04 -17.40
CA ARG A 6 -1.86 -0.58 -16.56
C ARG A 6 -1.96 -0.01 -15.13
N GLN A 7 -2.69 -0.70 -14.25
CA GLN A 7 -2.87 -0.35 -12.82
C GLN A 7 -1.56 -0.46 -11.99
N THR A 8 -0.52 0.24 -12.44
CA THR A 8 0.77 0.36 -11.78
C THR A 8 0.77 1.66 -10.97
N LEU A 9 0.97 1.55 -9.65
CA LEU A 9 0.96 2.64 -8.70
C LEU A 9 2.38 2.92 -8.23
N THR A 10 2.90 4.11 -8.51
CA THR A 10 4.19 4.55 -8.00
C THR A 10 3.98 5.33 -6.71
N LEU A 11 4.56 4.82 -5.62
CA LEU A 11 4.48 5.36 -4.27
C LEU A 11 5.85 5.97 -3.94
N ASP A 12 5.89 7.27 -3.72
CA ASP A 12 7.08 7.95 -3.21
C ASP A 12 6.93 8.21 -1.71
N ALA A 13 8.05 8.23 -0.98
CA ALA A 13 8.01 8.45 0.46
C ALA A 13 7.46 9.83 0.84
N GLY A 14 7.52 10.80 -0.07
CA GLY A 14 7.19 12.19 0.19
C GLY A 14 7.97 12.77 1.37
N GLU A 15 7.79 14.06 1.64
CA GLU A 15 8.29 14.70 2.88
C GLU A 15 7.55 14.19 4.14
N ALA A 16 6.77 13.10 4.04
CA ALA A 16 6.00 12.54 5.14
C ALA A 16 6.91 11.58 5.93
N GLY A 17 7.61 12.14 6.92
CA GLY A 17 8.37 11.39 7.91
C GLY A 17 7.49 10.54 8.84
N SER A 18 6.76 9.57 8.30
CA SER A 18 6.09 8.55 9.09
C SER A 18 7.12 7.53 9.55
N THR A 19 7.16 7.26 10.86
CA THR A 19 7.99 6.19 11.41
C THR A 19 7.50 4.84 10.88
N PRO A 20 8.39 3.85 10.72
CA PRO A 20 8.00 2.51 10.25
C PRO A 20 6.95 1.84 11.15
N GLU A 21 6.91 2.16 12.45
CA GLU A 21 5.82 1.73 13.33
C GLU A 21 4.46 2.36 12.96
N ALA A 22 4.41 3.68 12.75
CA ALA A 22 3.17 4.37 12.37
C ALA A 22 2.66 3.89 11.01
N ALA A 23 3.58 3.65 10.08
CA ALA A 23 3.28 3.12 8.75
C ALA A 23 2.65 1.71 8.80
N ARG A 24 3.20 0.82 9.64
CA ARG A 24 2.63 -0.52 9.90
C ARG A 24 1.25 -0.44 10.53
N ALA A 25 1.06 0.45 11.51
CA ALA A 25 -0.22 0.65 12.17
C ALA A 25 -1.28 1.20 11.20
N TRP A 26 -0.91 2.13 10.32
CA TRP A 26 -1.80 2.66 9.30
C TRP A 26 -2.21 1.59 8.29
N LEU A 27 -1.26 0.80 7.78
CA LEU A 27 -1.54 -0.33 6.88
C LEU A 27 -2.43 -1.38 7.54
N ASP A 28 -2.25 -1.66 8.83
CA ASP A 28 -3.11 -2.56 9.60
C ASP A 28 -4.53 -2.03 9.72
N ALA A 29 -4.69 -0.75 10.07
CA ALA A 29 -5.99 -0.11 10.15
C ALA A 29 -6.72 -0.12 8.79
N GLN A 30 -6.02 0.14 7.68
CA GLN A 30 -6.62 0.06 6.35
C GLN A 30 -6.96 -1.38 5.96
N PHE A 31 -6.11 -2.34 6.31
CA PHE A 31 -6.36 -3.76 6.06
C PHE A 31 -7.64 -4.22 6.77
N ILE A 32 -7.87 -3.80 8.01
CA ILE A 32 -9.10 -4.07 8.76
C ILE A 32 -10.28 -3.29 8.16
N ALA A 33 -10.11 -2.01 7.85
CA ALA A 33 -11.18 -1.14 7.33
C ALA A 33 -11.68 -1.57 5.95
N LEU A 34 -10.80 -2.16 5.13
CA LEU A 34 -11.13 -2.74 3.83
C LEU A 34 -11.59 -4.20 3.92
N GLU A 35 -11.77 -4.71 5.15
CA GLU A 35 -12.17 -6.09 5.44
C GLU A 35 -11.27 -7.11 4.71
N CYS A 36 -9.99 -6.78 4.52
CA CYS A 36 -9.05 -7.68 3.90
C CYS A 36 -8.89 -8.93 4.78
N GLU A 37 -9.08 -10.09 4.20
CA GLU A 37 -8.80 -11.34 4.90
C GLU A 37 -7.28 -11.53 5.00
N PRO A 38 -6.72 -11.85 6.18
CA PRO A 38 -5.31 -12.17 6.31
C PRO A 38 -4.98 -13.36 5.39
N LEU A 39 -4.22 -13.10 4.32
CA LEU A 39 -3.92 -14.08 3.26
C LEU A 39 -3.18 -15.35 3.76
N ARG A 40 -2.78 -15.41 5.04
CA ARG A 40 -2.25 -16.62 5.69
C ARG A 40 -2.24 -16.53 7.22
N ALA A 41 -2.92 -17.47 7.88
CA ALA A 41 -2.87 -17.71 9.33
C ALA A 41 -1.55 -18.36 9.82
N SER A 42 -0.43 -18.22 9.09
CA SER A 42 0.81 -18.96 9.40
C SER A 42 2.08 -18.19 9.03
N GLY A 43 2.84 -17.80 10.05
CA GLY A 43 4.31 -17.73 10.00
C GLY A 43 4.98 -16.39 9.66
N LYS A 44 4.57 -15.66 8.63
CA LYS A 44 5.12 -14.32 8.26
C LYS A 44 4.35 -13.76 7.07
N VAL A 45 3.38 -12.86 7.30
CA VAL A 45 2.88 -12.00 6.22
C VAL A 45 4.01 -11.03 5.89
N LEU A 46 4.49 -11.04 4.64
CA LEU A 46 5.46 -10.05 4.20
C LEU A 46 4.73 -8.71 4.13
N LEU A 47 5.36 -7.63 4.58
CA LEU A 47 4.76 -6.30 4.45
C LEU A 47 4.34 -5.98 3.01
N ALA A 48 5.11 -6.48 2.06
CA ALA A 48 4.82 -6.47 0.64
C ALA A 48 3.43 -7.06 0.32
N ASP A 49 3.14 -8.28 0.77
CA ASP A 49 1.83 -8.92 0.57
C ASP A 49 0.68 -8.07 1.17
N LYS A 50 0.92 -7.45 2.34
CA LYS A 50 -0.08 -6.62 3.00
C LYS A 50 -0.38 -5.33 2.23
N VAL A 51 0.67 -4.67 1.72
CA VAL A 51 0.55 -3.49 0.85
C VAL A 51 -0.25 -3.84 -0.41
N LEU A 52 0.05 -4.97 -1.05
CA LEU A 52 -0.70 -5.45 -2.22
C LEU A 52 -2.17 -5.73 -1.91
N ALA A 53 -2.47 -6.37 -0.78
CA ALA A 53 -3.85 -6.65 -0.39
C ALA A 53 -4.66 -5.36 -0.14
N VAL A 54 -4.10 -4.40 0.60
CA VAL A 54 -4.74 -3.08 0.82
C VAL A 54 -4.92 -2.34 -0.50
N ALA A 55 -3.91 -2.35 -1.37
CA ALA A 55 -3.96 -1.65 -2.66
C ALA A 55 -5.06 -2.21 -3.59
N GLN A 56 -5.23 -3.54 -3.59
CA GLN A 56 -6.29 -4.22 -4.33
C GLN A 56 -7.68 -3.96 -3.72
N ALA A 57 -7.80 -4.05 -2.40
CA ALA A 57 -9.09 -3.87 -1.72
C ALA A 57 -9.59 -2.42 -1.69
N ALA A 58 -8.68 -1.45 -1.81
CA ALA A 58 -9.02 -0.03 -1.90
C ALA A 58 -9.94 0.26 -3.11
N GLY A 59 -9.63 -0.31 -4.26
CA GLY A 59 -10.41 -0.05 -5.48
C GLY A 59 -10.44 1.44 -5.88
N PRO A 60 -11.16 1.77 -6.97
CA PRO A 60 -11.07 3.09 -7.63
C PRO A 60 -11.55 4.26 -6.77
N GLU A 61 -12.45 4.04 -5.82
CA GLU A 61 -13.00 5.12 -4.97
C GLU A 61 -11.94 5.69 -4.02
N ARG A 62 -11.17 4.82 -3.34
CA ARG A 62 -10.13 5.28 -2.41
C ARG A 62 -8.89 5.76 -3.18
N TRP A 63 -8.63 5.20 -4.36
CA TRP A 63 -7.63 5.76 -5.27
C TRP A 63 -8.01 7.13 -5.83
N SER A 64 -9.30 7.46 -5.91
CA SER A 64 -9.78 8.80 -6.28
C SER A 64 -9.59 9.82 -5.15
N ASP A 65 -9.37 9.37 -3.91
CA ASP A 65 -9.08 10.22 -2.77
C ASP A 65 -7.57 10.51 -2.69
N ALA A 66 -7.21 11.79 -2.91
CA ALA A 66 -5.84 12.25 -2.89
C ALA A 66 -5.18 12.16 -1.50
N THR A 67 -5.98 12.24 -0.43
CA THR A 67 -5.50 12.12 0.96
C THR A 67 -5.18 10.66 1.26
N TRP A 68 -6.08 9.75 0.88
CA TRP A 68 -5.90 8.32 1.09
C TRP A 68 -4.72 7.78 0.29
N SER A 69 -4.64 8.09 -1.00
CA SER A 69 -3.54 7.64 -1.87
C SER A 69 -2.16 8.15 -1.42
N ARG A 70 -2.08 9.39 -0.94
CA ARG A 70 -0.84 9.95 -0.37
C ARG A 70 -0.46 9.31 0.96
N GLY A 71 -1.43 9.07 1.84
CA GLY A 71 -1.23 8.35 3.10
C GLY A 71 -0.75 6.92 2.87
N PHE A 72 -1.34 6.24 1.87
CA PHE A 72 -0.92 4.91 1.44
C PHE A 72 0.52 4.90 0.93
N ALA A 73 0.91 5.86 0.10
CA ALA A 73 2.26 5.95 -0.44
C ALA A 73 3.33 6.13 0.65
N ALA A 74 3.09 7.05 1.59
CA ALA A 74 3.98 7.29 2.72
C ALA A 74 4.04 6.06 3.66
N ALA A 75 2.91 5.41 3.92
CA ALA A 75 2.89 4.21 4.76
C ALA A 75 3.59 3.02 4.08
N ALA A 76 3.39 2.79 2.78
CA ALA A 76 4.01 1.68 2.08
C ALA A 76 5.55 1.82 2.02
N THR A 77 6.03 3.01 1.67
CA THR A 77 7.47 3.31 1.58
C THR A 77 8.16 3.26 2.93
N ALA A 78 7.57 3.87 3.97
CA ALA A 78 8.10 3.82 5.34
C ALA A 78 8.07 2.40 5.93
N ALA A 79 7.02 1.61 5.66
CA ALA A 79 6.91 0.27 6.20
C ALA A 79 7.87 -0.72 5.48
N LEU A 80 8.08 -0.56 4.18
CA LEU A 80 9.04 -1.33 3.37
C LEU A 80 10.49 -0.82 3.53
N GLY A 81 10.68 0.41 4.04
CA GLY A 81 11.98 1.05 4.15
C GLY A 81 12.60 1.40 2.80
N GLN A 82 11.77 1.63 1.77
CA GLN A 82 12.19 1.92 0.40
C GLN A 82 11.76 3.34 0.02
N PRO A 83 12.62 4.13 -0.65
CA PRO A 83 12.30 5.51 -1.03
C PRO A 83 11.25 5.60 -2.13
N LEU A 84 11.15 4.56 -2.96
CA LEU A 84 10.21 4.45 -4.07
C LEU A 84 9.71 3.01 -4.14
N VAL A 85 8.39 2.84 -4.20
CA VAL A 85 7.75 1.52 -4.31
C VAL A 85 6.77 1.57 -5.45
N THR A 86 6.88 0.63 -6.38
CA THR A 86 5.96 0.47 -7.51
C THR A 86 5.10 -0.77 -7.28
N VAL A 87 3.79 -0.59 -7.20
CA VAL A 87 2.81 -1.66 -7.01
C VAL A 87 2.12 -1.93 -8.33
N ASP A 88 2.24 -3.15 -8.86
CA ASP A 88 1.48 -3.59 -10.02
C ASP A 88 0.27 -4.41 -9.56
N LEU A 89 -0.93 -3.83 -9.68
CA LEU A 89 -2.18 -4.51 -9.29
C LEU A 89 -2.57 -5.62 -10.27
N ARG A 90 -2.08 -5.59 -11.51
CA ARG A 90 -2.45 -6.57 -12.54
C ARG A 90 -1.69 -7.88 -12.37
N THR A 91 -0.41 -7.81 -12.03
CA THR A 91 0.41 -8.99 -11.76
C THR A 91 0.56 -9.29 -10.26
N SER A 92 -0.12 -8.51 -9.41
CA SER A 92 0.01 -8.54 -7.95
C SER A 92 1.49 -8.56 -7.51
N THR A 93 2.29 -7.70 -8.14
CA THR A 93 3.75 -7.66 -7.96
C THR A 93 4.18 -6.34 -7.35
N LEU A 94 5.20 -6.37 -6.50
CA LEU A 94 5.87 -5.18 -5.97
C LEU A 94 7.27 -5.07 -6.56
N ALA A 95 7.65 -3.87 -6.97
CA ALA A 95 8.99 -3.50 -7.38
C ALA A 95 9.47 -2.31 -6.53
N TYR A 96 10.74 -2.25 -6.19
CA TYR A 96 11.38 -1.17 -5.43
C TYR A 96 12.86 -1.08 -5.81
#